data_AF-A0A3S0BHS9-F1
#
_entry.id   AF-A0A3S0BHS9-F1
#
_cell.length_a   1.000
_cell.length_b   1.000
_cell.length_c   1.000
_cell.angle_alpha   90.00
_cell.angle_beta   90.00
_cell.angle_gamma   90.00
#
_symmetry.space_group_name_H-M   'P 1'
#
loop_
_entity.id
_entity.type
_entity.pdbx_description
1 polymer ?
#
loop_
_entity_poly.entity_id
_entity_poly.type
_entity_poly.pdbx_seq_one_letter_code
_entity_poly.pdbx_strand_id
1 'polypeptide(L)'
;QIDKGIAMGSGMGGSAASAVAAVVALNGFLDKPVTREKLVEYALYGEEIASGGKHADNVAPSIFGGVTLIRETNPMEVINLPYPQDLICVIIHPHLQVETKSARGILSPTVKMHDFVHQSANLAATICALYTNDLALLKRSMQDLIIEPQRAGLVTGYFDVKKAALENGAIAATLSGSGPSIIAFAENKTSADKIKNAMIKAFASHNIEADSWVSPINPNGAYII
;
A
#
# COMPACT_ATOMS: atom_id res chain seq x y z
N GLN A 1 20.28 12.15 11.40
CA GLN A 1 20.03 10.85 12.05
C GLN A 1 18.69 10.33 11.52
N ILE A 2 18.57 9.02 11.25
CA ILE A 2 17.30 8.41 10.82
C ILE A 2 16.87 7.44 11.92
N ASP A 3 15.66 7.63 12.43
CA ASP A 3 14.93 6.60 13.17
C ASP A 3 13.96 5.92 12.19
N LYS A 4 14.04 4.59 12.09
CA LYS A 4 13.42 3.87 10.98
C LYS A 4 11.92 3.67 11.17
N GLY A 5 11.47 3.35 12.38
CA GLY A 5 10.06 3.12 12.74
C GLY A 5 9.27 2.05 11.95
N ILE A 6 9.81 1.51 10.85
CA ILE A 6 9.15 0.60 9.90
C ILE A 6 10.09 -0.56 9.57
N ALA A 7 9.61 -1.80 9.70
CA ALA A 7 10.39 -2.99 9.37
C ALA A 7 10.84 -2.99 7.90
N MET A 8 12.11 -3.34 7.67
CA MET A 8 12.69 -3.44 6.33
C MET A 8 12.05 -4.58 5.53
N GLY A 9 11.79 -4.35 4.23
CA GLY A 9 11.22 -5.39 3.36
C GLY A 9 9.80 -5.84 3.75
N SER A 10 9.09 -5.06 4.59
CA SER A 10 7.78 -5.43 5.11
C SER A 10 6.62 -5.30 4.11
N GLY A 11 6.81 -4.56 3.02
CA GLY A 11 5.72 -4.13 2.13
C GLY A 11 5.02 -2.84 2.58
N MET A 12 5.44 -2.23 3.70
CA MET A 12 4.83 -1.00 4.25
C MET A 12 5.51 0.31 3.76
N GLY A 13 6.22 0.28 2.63
CA GLY A 13 6.88 1.48 2.08
C GLY A 13 8.08 1.99 2.89
N GLY A 14 8.76 1.11 3.63
CA GLY A 14 9.87 1.50 4.52
C GLY A 14 11.03 2.20 3.81
N SER A 15 11.42 1.79 2.60
CA SER A 15 12.46 2.48 1.81
C SER A 15 12.01 3.90 1.47
N ALA A 16 10.82 4.03 0.88
CA ALA A 16 10.23 5.30 0.48
C ALA A 16 10.11 6.27 1.67
N ALA A 17 9.70 5.78 2.85
CA ALA A 17 9.61 6.61 4.05
C ALA A 17 10.94 7.29 4.41
N SER A 18 12.08 6.59 4.28
CA SER A 18 13.39 7.18 4.55
C SER A 18 13.81 8.19 3.48
N ALA A 19 13.58 7.89 2.19
CA ALA A 19 13.87 8.82 1.10
C ALA A 19 13.02 10.09 1.22
N VAL A 20 11.73 9.95 1.52
CA VAL A 20 10.79 11.05 1.75
C VAL A 20 11.19 11.88 2.96
N ALA A 21 11.49 11.25 4.10
CA ALA A 21 11.93 11.97 5.30
C ALA A 21 13.19 12.80 5.01
N ALA A 22 14.15 12.26 4.26
CA ALA A 22 15.36 12.99 3.90
C ALA A 22 15.07 14.21 3.02
N VAL A 23 14.30 14.07 1.93
CA VAL A 23 14.02 15.20 1.03
C VAL A 23 13.12 16.25 1.67
N VAL A 24 12.15 15.84 2.51
CA VAL A 24 11.28 16.77 3.24
C VAL A 24 12.08 17.55 4.27
N ALA A 25 12.95 16.88 5.04
CA ALA A 25 13.82 17.55 5.99
C ALA A 25 14.76 18.56 5.29
N LEU A 26 15.41 18.15 4.19
CA LEU A 26 16.27 19.05 3.41
C LEU A 26 15.51 20.23 2.83
N ASN A 27 14.30 20.01 2.32
CA ASN A 27 13.44 21.07 1.81
C ASN A 27 13.10 22.11 2.87
N GLY A 28 12.97 21.68 4.13
CA GLY A 28 12.75 22.56 5.28
C GLY A 28 13.94 23.50 5.60
N PHE A 29 15.14 23.20 5.12
CA PHE A 29 16.32 24.07 5.27
C PHE A 29 16.52 25.06 4.11
N LEU A 30 15.74 24.94 3.03
CA LEU A 30 15.91 25.82 1.87
C LEU A 30 15.19 27.15 2.09
N ASP A 31 15.84 28.26 1.72
CA ASP A 31 15.20 29.59 1.68
C ASP A 31 13.98 29.62 0.75
N LYS A 32 14.01 28.77 -0.29
CA LYS A 32 12.94 28.60 -1.28
C LYS A 32 12.63 27.11 -1.43
N PRO A 33 11.68 26.58 -0.62
CA PRO A 33 11.24 25.20 -0.73
C PRO A 33 10.69 24.87 -2.13
N VAL A 34 10.94 23.66 -2.60
CA VAL A 34 10.41 23.16 -3.87
C VAL A 34 8.99 22.58 -3.71
N THR A 35 8.30 22.37 -4.83
CA THR A 35 6.95 21.79 -4.84
C THR A 35 6.95 20.31 -4.43
N ARG A 36 5.79 19.79 -4.01
CA ARG A 36 5.64 18.39 -3.58
C ARG A 36 5.95 17.41 -4.72
N GLU A 37 5.58 17.73 -5.95
CA GLU A 37 5.91 16.94 -7.15
C GLU A 37 7.43 16.82 -7.31
N LYS A 38 8.15 17.92 -7.12
CA LYS A 38 9.61 17.91 -7.18
C LYS A 38 10.23 17.09 -6.03
N LEU A 39 9.64 17.13 -4.84
CA LEU A 39 10.05 16.25 -3.74
C LEU A 39 9.85 14.77 -4.09
N VAL A 40 8.76 14.41 -4.78
CA VAL A 40 8.55 13.03 -5.26
C VAL A 40 9.65 12.64 -6.24
N GLU A 41 9.94 13.49 -7.22
CA GLU A 41 11.04 13.25 -8.17
C GLU A 41 12.39 13.05 -7.45
N TYR A 42 12.70 13.88 -6.46
CA TYR A 42 13.94 13.75 -5.70
C TYR A 42 14.00 12.50 -4.82
N ALA A 43 12.90 12.16 -4.14
CA ALA A 43 12.84 10.93 -3.35
C ALA A 43 12.94 9.68 -4.22
N LEU A 44 12.44 9.70 -5.47
CA LEU A 44 12.56 8.59 -6.40
C LEU A 44 14.01 8.28 -6.79
N TYR A 45 14.89 9.28 -6.86
CA TYR A 45 16.33 9.01 -7.05
C TYR A 45 16.92 8.25 -5.86
N GLY A 46 16.49 8.57 -4.63
CA GLY A 46 16.89 7.82 -3.43
C GLY A 46 16.38 6.38 -3.45
N GLU A 47 15.11 6.18 -3.84
CA GLU A 47 14.51 4.84 -3.96
C GLU A 47 15.17 3.97 -5.03
N GLU A 48 15.56 4.56 -6.15
CA GLU A 48 16.28 3.85 -7.22
C GLU A 48 17.61 3.30 -6.71
N ILE A 49 18.36 4.11 -5.96
CA ILE A 49 19.65 3.70 -5.39
C ILE A 49 19.45 2.64 -4.30
N ALA A 50 18.46 2.82 -3.42
CA ALA A 50 18.24 1.94 -2.27
C ALA A 50 17.60 0.59 -2.65
N SER A 51 16.72 0.58 -3.65
CA SER A 51 15.86 -0.57 -3.96
C SER A 51 16.01 -1.08 -5.39
N GLY A 52 16.78 -0.41 -6.25
CA GLY A 52 16.97 -0.78 -7.66
C GLY A 52 15.78 -0.49 -8.57
N GLY A 53 14.81 0.33 -8.12
CA GLY A 53 13.66 0.74 -8.93
C GLY A 53 12.95 1.99 -8.42
N LYS A 54 12.27 2.70 -9.33
CA LYS A 54 11.50 3.92 -9.01
C LYS A 54 10.05 3.57 -8.70
N HIS A 55 9.71 3.51 -7.42
CA HIS A 55 8.36 3.18 -6.95
C HIS A 55 7.65 4.44 -6.46
N ALA A 56 7.05 5.17 -7.40
CA ALA A 56 6.35 6.42 -7.10
C ALA A 56 5.12 6.20 -6.20
N ASP A 57 4.53 5.01 -6.23
CA ASP A 57 3.32 4.60 -5.52
C ASP A 57 3.47 4.49 -4.00
N ASN A 58 4.70 4.43 -3.47
CA ASN A 58 4.95 4.61 -2.03
C ASN A 58 5.45 6.02 -1.68
N VAL A 59 6.24 6.62 -2.57
CA VAL A 59 6.81 7.97 -2.37
C VAL A 59 5.73 9.04 -2.42
N ALA A 60 4.85 9.01 -3.42
CA ALA A 60 3.79 9.97 -3.63
C ALA A 60 2.83 10.07 -2.43
N PRO A 61 2.20 8.99 -1.92
CA PRO A 61 1.32 9.11 -0.76
C PRO A 61 2.07 9.47 0.52
N SER A 62 3.36 9.12 0.63
CA SER A 62 4.19 9.54 1.76
C SER A 62 4.46 11.06 1.75
N ILE A 63 4.52 11.69 0.58
CA ILE A 63 4.69 13.16 0.46
C ILE A 63 3.34 13.86 0.48
N PHE A 64 2.37 13.37 -0.29
CA PHE A 64 1.08 14.02 -0.54
C PHE A 64 0.04 13.76 0.55
N GLY A 65 0.16 12.63 1.26
CA GLY A 65 -0.90 12.11 2.11
C GLY A 65 -2.09 11.57 1.32
N GLY A 66 -3.02 10.93 2.01
CA GLY A 66 -4.26 10.43 1.45
C GLY A 66 -4.07 9.23 0.52
N VAL A 67 -4.94 9.14 -0.49
CA VAL A 67 -4.87 8.14 -1.56
C VAL A 67 -4.43 8.86 -2.84
N THR A 68 -3.37 8.37 -3.48
CA THR A 68 -2.78 9.00 -4.66
C THR A 68 -2.83 8.08 -5.88
N LEU A 69 -3.11 8.65 -7.04
CA LEU A 69 -2.96 8.03 -8.35
C LEU A 69 -1.82 8.72 -9.10
N ILE A 70 -0.90 7.94 -9.67
CA ILE A 70 0.20 8.47 -10.49
C ILE A 70 -0.19 8.36 -11.95
N ARG A 71 -0.33 9.51 -12.62
CA ARG A 71 -0.68 9.56 -14.05
C ARG A 71 0.56 9.54 -14.95
N GLU A 72 1.64 10.15 -14.49
CA GLU A 72 2.92 10.23 -15.19
C GLU A 72 4.06 10.32 -14.16
N THR A 73 5.22 9.77 -14.50
CA THR A 73 6.42 9.80 -13.66
C THR A 73 7.50 10.77 -14.18
N ASN A 74 7.39 11.21 -15.44
CA ASN A 74 8.27 12.22 -16.02
C ASN A 74 7.58 13.03 -17.14
N PRO A 75 7.12 14.27 -16.87
CA PRO A 75 7.15 14.98 -15.58
C PRO A 75 6.26 14.31 -14.53
N MET A 76 6.58 14.46 -13.24
CA MET A 76 5.76 13.86 -12.17
C MET A 76 4.36 14.47 -12.13
N GLU A 77 3.34 13.64 -12.28
CA GLU A 77 1.93 14.02 -12.18
C GLU A 77 1.19 13.09 -11.22
N VAL A 78 0.80 13.65 -10.08
CA VAL A 78 0.09 12.95 -8.99
C VAL A 78 -1.29 13.54 -8.84
N ILE A 79 -2.30 12.67 -8.77
CA ILE A 79 -3.69 13.01 -8.51
C ILE A 79 -4.04 12.52 -7.11
N ASN A 80 -4.34 13.43 -6.18
CA ASN A 80 -4.92 13.08 -4.89
C ASN A 80 -6.40 12.73 -5.07
N LEU A 81 -6.74 11.47 -4.83
CA LEU A 81 -8.10 10.97 -4.90
C LEU A 81 -8.85 11.30 -3.60
N PRO A 82 -10.15 11.64 -3.67
CA PRO A 82 -10.98 11.64 -2.48
C PRO A 82 -11.09 10.23 -1.92
N TYR A 83 -11.45 10.12 -0.64
CA TYR A 83 -11.71 8.83 0.00
C TYR A 83 -12.69 9.02 1.16
N PRO A 84 -13.45 7.96 1.52
CA PRO A 84 -14.31 7.97 2.71
C PRO A 84 -13.47 8.24 3.97
N GLN A 85 -13.79 9.29 4.74
CA GLN A 85 -12.97 9.69 5.90
C GLN A 85 -13.00 8.67 7.05
N ASP A 86 -14.07 7.87 7.12
CA ASP A 86 -14.22 6.82 8.13
C ASP A 86 -13.48 5.52 7.77
N LEU A 87 -12.82 5.47 6.61
CA LEU A 87 -12.08 4.30 6.16
C LEU A 87 -10.87 4.05 7.07
N ILE A 88 -10.86 2.87 7.70
CA ILE A 88 -9.77 2.43 8.57
C ILE A 88 -8.95 1.35 7.87
N CYS A 89 -7.63 1.53 7.86
CA CYS A 89 -6.67 0.55 7.38
C CYS A 89 -6.29 -0.39 8.53
N VAL A 90 -6.29 -1.69 8.24
CA VAL A 90 -5.76 -2.75 9.10
C VAL A 90 -4.57 -3.37 8.38
N ILE A 91 -3.37 -3.23 8.94
CA ILE A 91 -2.15 -3.82 8.39
C ILE A 91 -1.69 -4.91 9.32
N ILE A 92 -1.44 -6.10 8.78
CA ILE A 92 -0.83 -7.23 9.48
C ILE A 92 0.50 -7.55 8.82
N HIS A 93 1.59 -7.50 9.58
CA HIS A 93 2.91 -7.89 9.12
C HIS A 93 3.29 -9.24 9.72
N PRO A 94 3.27 -10.33 8.94
CA PRO A 94 3.67 -11.62 9.44
C PRO A 94 5.19 -11.69 9.61
N HIS A 95 5.64 -12.36 10.67
CA HIS A 95 7.04 -12.61 10.99
C HIS A 95 7.60 -13.74 10.13
N LEU A 96 7.65 -13.51 8.82
CA LEU A 96 8.19 -14.44 7.83
C LEU A 96 9.20 -13.75 6.93
N GLN A 97 10.23 -14.49 6.53
CA GLN A 97 11.20 -14.00 5.55
C GLN A 97 10.72 -14.35 4.14
N VAL A 98 10.31 -13.34 3.38
CA VAL A 98 10.20 -13.47 1.91
C VAL A 98 11.51 -13.04 1.29
N GLU A 99 12.15 -13.96 0.56
CA GLU A 99 13.27 -13.66 -0.32
C GLU A 99 12.89 -12.52 -1.29
N THR A 100 13.38 -11.30 -1.05
CA THR A 100 12.95 -10.08 -1.78
C THR A 100 13.23 -10.15 -3.28
N LYS A 101 14.26 -10.91 -3.69
CA LYS A 101 14.53 -11.23 -5.10
C LYS A 101 13.45 -12.11 -5.74
N SER A 102 12.85 -13.02 -4.98
CA SER A 102 11.80 -13.93 -5.45
C SER A 102 10.50 -13.17 -5.78
N ALA A 103 10.12 -12.19 -4.95
CA ALA A 103 8.86 -11.44 -5.12
C ALA A 103 8.78 -10.53 -6.35
N ARG A 104 9.93 -10.08 -6.88
CA ARG A 104 9.98 -9.30 -8.13
C ARG A 104 10.15 -10.19 -9.35
N GLY A 105 10.95 -11.26 -9.26
CA GLY A 105 11.18 -12.19 -10.35
C GLY A 105 9.99 -13.11 -10.68
N ILE A 106 9.02 -13.24 -9.77
CA ILE A 106 7.85 -14.11 -9.97
C ILE A 106 6.82 -13.55 -10.95
N LEU A 107 6.86 -12.25 -11.23
CA LEU A 107 5.85 -11.60 -12.07
C LEU A 107 6.09 -11.93 -13.55
N SER A 108 5.05 -12.46 -14.19
CA SER A 108 5.00 -12.66 -15.62
C SER A 108 5.21 -11.32 -16.36
N PRO A 109 6.07 -11.30 -17.40
CA PRO A 109 6.26 -10.11 -18.23
C PRO A 109 5.06 -9.85 -19.16
N THR A 110 4.11 -10.78 -19.24
CA THR A 110 2.91 -10.66 -20.08
C THR A 110 1.64 -10.86 -19.27
N VAL A 111 0.56 -10.22 -19.73
CA VAL A 111 -0.78 -10.32 -19.15
C VAL A 111 -1.73 -10.75 -20.26
N LYS A 112 -2.68 -11.65 -19.95
CA LYS A 112 -3.74 -12.02 -20.89
C LYS A 112 -4.65 -10.82 -21.10
N MET A 113 -5.04 -10.57 -22.35
CA MET A 113 -5.93 -9.44 -22.69
C MET A 113 -7.22 -9.44 -21.85
N HIS A 114 -7.82 -10.62 -21.63
CA HIS A 114 -8.98 -10.79 -20.76
C HIS A 114 -8.75 -10.21 -19.35
N ASP A 115 -7.66 -10.62 -18.69
CA ASP A 115 -7.35 -10.18 -17.33
C ASP A 115 -7.01 -8.68 -17.29
N PHE A 116 -6.35 -8.17 -18.33
CA PHE A 116 -6.07 -6.74 -18.47
C PHE A 116 -7.34 -5.89 -18.58
N VAL A 117 -8.32 -6.33 -19.38
CA VAL A 117 -9.61 -5.64 -19.52
C VAL A 117 -10.35 -5.62 -18.18
N HIS A 118 -10.44 -6.75 -17.48
CA HIS A 118 -11.10 -6.82 -16.18
C HIS A 118 -10.36 -6.01 -15.10
N GLN A 119 -9.03 -6.07 -15.05
CA GLN A 119 -8.24 -5.26 -14.12
C GLN A 119 -8.44 -3.75 -14.37
N SER A 120 -8.48 -3.34 -15.64
CA SER A 120 -8.71 -1.93 -16.01
C SER A 120 -10.11 -1.46 -15.60
N ALA A 121 -11.12 -2.30 -15.77
CA ALA A 121 -12.48 -2.03 -15.30
C ALA A 121 -12.54 -1.90 -13.78
N ASN A 122 -11.86 -2.79 -13.04
CA ASN A 122 -11.74 -2.74 -11.58
C ASN A 122 -11.05 -1.47 -11.09
N LEU A 123 -9.97 -1.05 -11.74
CA LEU A 123 -9.28 0.20 -11.43
C LEU A 123 -10.19 1.42 -11.65
N ALA A 124 -10.82 1.52 -12.82
CA ALA A 124 -11.73 2.62 -13.14
C ALA A 124 -12.92 2.68 -12.16
N ALA A 125 -13.51 1.52 -11.85
CA ALA A 125 -14.60 1.40 -10.90
C ALA A 125 -14.18 1.75 -9.46
N THR A 126 -12.97 1.40 -9.04
CA THR A 126 -12.39 1.79 -7.74
C THR A 126 -12.27 3.31 -7.66
N ILE A 127 -11.73 3.96 -8.71
CA ILE A 127 -11.62 5.42 -8.77
C ILE A 127 -13.03 6.05 -8.71
N CYS A 128 -13.98 5.57 -9.51
CA CYS A 128 -15.37 6.05 -9.46
C CYS A 128 -15.97 5.91 -8.05
N ALA A 129 -15.80 4.76 -7.40
CA ALA A 129 -16.30 4.50 -6.05
C ALA A 129 -15.76 5.48 -5.01
N LEU A 130 -14.47 5.86 -5.13
CA LEU A 130 -13.85 6.86 -4.28
C LEU A 130 -14.46 8.25 -4.48
N TYR A 131 -14.72 8.66 -5.72
CA TYR A 131 -15.36 9.95 -6.03
C TYR A 131 -16.84 10.00 -5.65
N THR A 132 -17.56 8.87 -5.73
CA THR A 132 -18.99 8.80 -5.41
C THR A 132 -19.27 8.36 -3.98
N ASN A 133 -18.23 8.04 -3.19
CA ASN A 133 -18.33 7.45 -1.87
C ASN A 133 -19.18 6.14 -1.85
N ASP A 134 -19.15 5.37 -2.94
CA ASP A 134 -19.91 4.11 -3.08
C ASP A 134 -19.06 2.94 -2.55
N LEU A 135 -19.21 2.64 -1.26
CA LEU A 135 -18.51 1.53 -0.60
C LEU A 135 -18.87 0.16 -1.18
N ALA A 136 -20.09 -0.01 -1.69
CA ALA A 136 -20.51 -1.28 -2.30
C ALA A 136 -19.82 -1.49 -3.66
N LEU A 137 -19.59 -0.42 -4.43
CA LEU A 137 -18.77 -0.46 -5.65
C LEU A 137 -17.30 -0.71 -5.28
N LEU A 138 -16.77 -0.01 -4.28
CA LEU A 138 -15.40 -0.20 -3.83
C LEU A 138 -15.13 -1.68 -3.45
N LYS A 139 -16.04 -2.29 -2.68
CA LYS A 139 -15.97 -3.70 -2.26
C LYS A 139 -15.91 -4.68 -3.43
N ARG A 140 -16.69 -4.47 -4.49
CA ARG A 140 -16.71 -5.37 -5.67
C ARG A 140 -15.58 -5.08 -6.67
N SER A 141 -14.97 -3.90 -6.60
CA SER A 141 -13.95 -3.43 -7.57
C SER A 141 -12.52 -3.58 -7.09
N MET A 142 -12.26 -3.66 -5.79
CA MET A 142 -10.91 -3.88 -5.24
C MET A 142 -10.47 -5.35 -5.37
N GLN A 143 -10.30 -5.80 -6.60
CA GLN A 143 -9.78 -7.12 -6.96
C GLN A 143 -8.59 -6.95 -7.89
N ASP A 144 -7.48 -7.59 -7.53
CA ASP A 144 -6.30 -7.68 -8.37
C ASP A 144 -6.23 -9.06 -9.02
N LEU A 145 -6.37 -9.07 -10.34
CA LEU A 145 -6.37 -10.27 -11.18
C LEU A 145 -5.00 -10.54 -11.80
N ILE A 146 -4.07 -9.60 -11.69
CA ILE A 146 -2.76 -9.65 -12.35
C ILE A 146 -1.68 -10.00 -11.34
N ILE A 147 -1.48 -9.18 -10.30
CA ILE A 147 -0.28 -9.25 -9.46
C ILE A 147 -0.51 -10.15 -8.26
N GLU A 148 -1.62 -9.97 -7.55
CA GLU A 148 -1.97 -10.73 -6.35
C GLU A 148 -1.90 -12.25 -6.55
N PRO A 149 -2.50 -12.87 -7.59
CA PRO A 149 -2.46 -14.32 -7.75
C PRO A 149 -1.04 -14.88 -7.93
N GLN A 150 -0.12 -14.07 -8.48
CA GLN A 150 1.28 -14.46 -8.71
C GLN A 150 2.12 -14.33 -7.43
N ARG A 151 1.83 -13.34 -6.59
CA ARG A 151 2.59 -13.08 -5.34
C ARG A 151 2.02 -13.76 -4.11
N ALA A 152 0.73 -14.08 -4.09
CA ALA A 152 0.05 -14.68 -2.95
C ALA A 152 0.75 -15.94 -2.42
N GLY A 153 1.31 -16.76 -3.33
CA GLY A 153 2.03 -17.99 -2.97
C GLY A 153 3.33 -17.77 -2.18
N LEU A 154 3.86 -16.55 -2.13
CA LEU A 154 5.06 -16.20 -1.36
C LEU A 154 4.77 -15.96 0.13
N VAL A 155 3.49 -15.78 0.49
CA VAL A 155 3.05 -15.48 1.84
C VAL A 155 2.26 -16.69 2.35
N THR A 156 2.90 -17.49 3.20
CA THR A 156 2.24 -18.65 3.83
C THR A 156 0.97 -18.22 4.56
N GLY A 157 -0.15 -18.89 4.26
CA GLY A 157 -1.46 -18.58 4.84
C GLY A 157 -2.20 -17.39 4.21
N TYR A 158 -1.67 -16.76 3.16
CA TYR A 158 -2.26 -15.56 2.54
C TYR A 158 -3.76 -15.67 2.25
N PHE A 159 -4.18 -16.73 1.56
CA PHE A 159 -5.57 -16.90 1.17
C PHE A 159 -6.51 -17.08 2.38
N ASP A 160 -6.06 -17.79 3.41
CA ASP A 160 -6.83 -17.98 4.64
C ASP A 160 -6.96 -16.67 5.42
N VAL A 161 -5.90 -15.87 5.45
CA VAL A 161 -5.90 -14.55 6.10
C VAL A 161 -6.80 -13.57 5.34
N LYS A 162 -6.70 -13.52 4.00
CA LYS A 162 -7.58 -12.71 3.16
C LYS A 162 -9.04 -13.12 3.34
N LYS A 163 -9.33 -14.43 3.33
CA LYS A 163 -10.67 -14.96 3.58
C LYS A 163 -11.18 -14.55 4.96
N ALA A 164 -10.38 -14.71 6.01
CA ALA A 164 -10.74 -14.33 7.37
C ALA A 164 -11.06 -12.83 7.47
N ALA A 165 -10.31 -11.96 6.80
CA ALA A 165 -10.60 -10.54 6.74
C ALA A 165 -11.97 -10.25 6.10
N LEU A 166 -12.24 -10.85 4.93
CA LEU A 166 -13.48 -10.64 4.18
C LEU A 166 -14.71 -11.18 4.93
N GLU A 167 -14.62 -12.37 5.51
CA GLU A 167 -15.70 -12.98 6.32
C GLU A 167 -16.01 -12.19 7.59
N ASN A 168 -15.06 -11.39 8.08
CA ASN A 168 -15.24 -10.51 9.24
C ASN A 168 -15.56 -9.05 8.86
N GLY A 169 -15.95 -8.81 7.61
CA GLY A 169 -16.52 -7.53 7.18
C GLY A 169 -15.52 -6.54 6.57
N ALA A 170 -14.34 -6.99 6.14
CA ALA A 170 -13.46 -6.13 5.35
C ALA A 170 -14.13 -5.73 4.02
N ILE A 171 -13.95 -4.48 3.61
CA ILE A 171 -14.33 -3.97 2.29
C ILE A 171 -13.48 -4.68 1.23
N ALA A 172 -12.18 -4.73 1.48
CA ALA A 172 -11.22 -5.45 0.67
C ALA A 172 -10.02 -5.87 1.55
N ALA A 173 -9.31 -6.90 1.10
CA ALA A 173 -8.05 -7.33 1.69
C ALA A 173 -7.12 -7.79 0.57
N THR A 174 -5.87 -7.33 0.60
CA THR A 174 -4.85 -7.64 -0.40
C THR A 174 -3.44 -7.48 0.17
N LEU A 175 -2.42 -7.80 -0.62
CA LEU A 175 -1.02 -7.56 -0.25
C LEU A 175 -0.76 -6.05 -0.08
N SER A 176 -0.01 -5.69 0.96
CA SER A 176 0.54 -4.34 1.09
C SER A 176 1.84 -4.26 0.29
N GLY A 177 1.82 -3.49 -0.80
CA GLY A 177 2.95 -3.37 -1.72
C GLY A 177 3.40 -4.72 -2.28
N SER A 178 4.67 -5.09 -2.07
CA SER A 178 5.21 -6.38 -2.47
C SER A 178 4.92 -7.53 -1.50
N GLY A 179 4.27 -7.27 -0.36
CA GLY A 179 4.22 -8.18 0.77
C GLY A 179 5.52 -8.21 1.59
N PRO A 180 5.59 -9.02 2.66
CA PRO A 180 4.57 -10.01 3.05
C PRO A 180 3.39 -9.46 3.85
N SER A 181 3.41 -8.17 4.20
CA SER A 181 2.27 -7.58 4.92
C SER A 181 1.00 -7.64 4.09
N ILE A 182 -0.12 -7.80 4.78
CA ILE A 182 -1.47 -7.79 4.20
C ILE A 182 -2.17 -6.55 4.75
N ILE A 183 -2.85 -5.83 3.87
CA ILE A 183 -3.70 -4.69 4.22
C ILE A 183 -5.17 -5.05 3.99
N ALA A 184 -6.03 -4.66 4.92
CA ALA A 184 -7.47 -4.71 4.78
C ALA A 184 -8.08 -3.34 5.09
N PHE A 185 -9.25 -3.07 4.49
CA PHE A 185 -9.99 -1.83 4.70
C PHE A 185 -11.30 -2.11 5.42
N ALA A 186 -11.61 -1.27 6.41
CA ALA A 186 -12.76 -1.41 7.29
C ALA A 186 -13.56 -0.10 7.31
N GLU A 187 -14.88 -0.20 7.45
CA GLU A 187 -15.79 0.96 7.47
C GLU A 187 -15.71 1.78 8.77
N ASN A 188 -15.17 1.20 9.85
CA ASN A 188 -15.04 1.88 11.13
C ASN A 188 -14.06 1.12 12.05
N LYS A 189 -13.76 1.71 13.21
CA LYS A 189 -12.81 1.14 14.18
C LYS A 189 -13.26 -0.22 14.73
N THR A 190 -14.56 -0.40 15.00
CA THR A 190 -15.09 -1.65 15.54
C THR A 190 -14.96 -2.81 14.56
N SER A 191 -15.26 -2.60 13.28
CA SER A 191 -15.01 -3.61 12.25
C SER A 191 -13.51 -3.84 12.04
N ALA A 192 -12.69 -2.78 12.08
CA ALA A 192 -11.24 -2.89 11.96
C ALA A 192 -10.63 -3.81 13.04
N ASP A 193 -11.06 -3.70 14.30
CA ASP A 193 -10.56 -4.56 15.37
C ASP A 193 -10.99 -6.03 15.22
N LYS A 194 -12.22 -6.29 14.73
CA LYS A 194 -12.67 -7.65 14.39
C LYS A 194 -11.84 -8.26 13.26
N ILE A 195 -11.62 -7.50 12.19
CA ILE A 195 -10.81 -7.91 11.03
C ILE A 195 -9.37 -8.21 11.46
N LYS A 196 -8.75 -7.31 12.23
CA LYS A 196 -7.40 -7.48 12.79
C LYS A 196 -7.29 -8.80 13.55
N ASN A 197 -8.19 -9.06 14.49
CA ASN A 197 -8.14 -10.27 15.32
C ASN A 197 -8.34 -11.54 14.48
N ALA A 198 -9.22 -11.50 13.47
CA ALA A 198 -9.44 -12.61 12.55
C ALA A 198 -8.20 -12.92 11.71
N MET A 199 -7.54 -11.88 11.18
CA MET A 199 -6.32 -12.03 10.39
C MET A 199 -5.14 -12.57 11.22
N ILE A 200 -4.94 -12.06 12.44
CA ILE A 200 -3.91 -12.58 13.37
C ILE A 200 -4.16 -14.05 13.67
N LYS A 201 -5.42 -14.41 13.99
CA LYS A 201 -5.79 -15.81 14.26
C LYS A 201 -5.55 -16.72 13.05
N ALA A 202 -5.82 -16.23 11.84
CA ALA A 202 -5.55 -16.98 10.62
C ALA A 202 -4.05 -17.24 10.44
N PHE A 203 -3.18 -16.24 10.62
CA PHE A 203 -1.72 -16.46 10.61
C PHE A 203 -1.27 -17.42 11.72
N ALA A 204 -1.81 -17.29 12.92
CA ALA A 204 -1.47 -18.18 14.04
C ALA A 204 -1.83 -19.65 13.74
N SER A 205 -2.88 -19.93 12.95
CA SER A 205 -3.22 -21.30 12.52
C SER A 205 -2.17 -21.92 11.58
N HIS A 206 -1.32 -21.08 10.98
CA HIS A 206 -0.16 -21.47 10.18
C HIS A 206 1.16 -21.43 10.99
N ASN A 207 1.10 -21.27 12.33
CA ASN A 207 2.25 -21.09 13.23
C ASN A 207 3.11 -19.86 12.88
N ILE A 208 2.46 -18.78 12.42
CA ILE A 208 3.12 -17.53 12.06
C ILE A 208 2.66 -16.44 13.03
N GLU A 209 3.60 -15.88 13.78
CA GLU A 209 3.37 -14.65 14.56
C GLU A 209 3.29 -13.44 13.63
N ALA A 210 2.57 -12.39 14.04
CA ALA A 210 2.40 -11.20 13.23
C ALA A 210 2.18 -9.96 14.09
N ASP A 211 2.77 -8.84 13.65
CA ASP A 211 2.48 -7.51 14.18
C ASP A 211 1.25 -6.92 13.49
N SER A 212 0.59 -5.97 14.15
CA SER A 212 -0.61 -5.34 13.61
C SER A 212 -0.69 -3.84 13.89
N TRP A 213 -1.24 -3.11 12.93
CA TRP A 213 -1.53 -1.68 13.02
C TRP A 213 -2.94 -1.41 12.53
N VAL A 214 -3.65 -0.51 13.23
CA VAL A 214 -4.98 -0.05 12.84
C VAL A 214 -5.00 1.46 12.89
N SER A 215 -5.19 2.10 11.74
CA SER A 215 -5.10 3.56 11.58
C SER A 215 -6.08 4.05 10.52
N PRO A 216 -6.63 5.28 10.64
CA PRO A 216 -7.20 5.96 9.49
C PRO A 216 -6.12 6.24 8.43
N ILE A 217 -6.54 6.63 7.23
CA ILE A 217 -5.64 7.17 6.21
C ILE A 217 -5.06 8.50 6.70
N ASN A 218 -3.73 8.66 6.63
CA ASN A 218 -3.06 9.92 6.96
C ASN A 218 -3.23 10.95 5.82
N PRO A 219 -3.97 12.06 6.00
CA PRO A 219 -4.19 13.05 4.94
C PRO A 219 -2.96 13.95 4.68
N ASN A 220 -2.01 14.03 5.61
CA ASN A 220 -0.98 15.06 5.60
C ASN A 220 0.33 14.62 4.93
N GLY A 221 0.59 13.30 4.87
CA GLY A 221 1.88 12.78 4.47
C GLY A 221 2.98 13.14 5.47
N ALA A 222 4.19 13.34 4.97
CA ALA A 222 5.36 13.73 5.75
C ALA A 222 5.34 15.20 6.17
N TYR A 223 5.85 15.49 7.36
CA TYR A 223 5.87 16.82 7.97
C TYR A 223 7.17 17.02 8.77
N ILE A 224 7.48 18.29 9.07
CA ILE A 224 8.62 18.67 9.91
C ILE A 224 8.19 18.57 11.39
N ILE A 225 9.02 17.90 12.19
CA ILE A 225 8.85 17.74 13.65
C ILE A 225 9.57 18.83 14.44
#